data_AF-R7UI63-F1
#
_entry.id   AF-R7UI63-F1
#
_cell.length_a   1.000
_cell.length_b   1.000
_cell.length_c   1.000
_cell.angle_alpha   90.00
_cell.angle_beta   90.00
_cell.angle_gamma   90.00
#
_symmetry.space_group_name_H-M   'P 1'
#
loop_
_entity.id
_entity.type
_entity.pdbx_description
1 polymer ?
#
loop_
_entity_poly.entity_id
_entity_poly.type
_entity_poly.pdbx_seq_one_letter_code
_entity_poly.pdbx_strand_id
1 'polypeptide(L)'
;MLQRCAPTRVLEYFDRQWHEIKGEWVQGLMNDGEHHNFLNRTNNRLENLNVNVKSVLNSKLMFFDFVQRLLRCLGTLDLEKEHHAILVEQKVKLAPVFEEFDGFQQYLTPYAFKFINAQFKAMRVDDIPAEMDDAVTIGSNRPYIVSARTCTCGFFRAMELPCRHILSFRKSRGLDLFEISLCSRSFVRWTGSEPDFEVQTSAVQTLAVPSAVNKFKDAQQVCSQLLSITAKMPLREYWQ
;
A
#
# COMPACT_ATOMS: atom_id res chain seq x y z
N MET A 1 17.40 -23.48 10.35
CA MET A 1 17.45 -23.49 11.83
C MET A 1 16.09 -23.82 12.45
N LEU A 2 14.99 -23.14 12.07
CA LEU A 2 13.63 -23.43 12.57
C LEU A 2 13.23 -24.91 12.49
N GLN A 3 13.45 -25.57 11.34
CA GLN A 3 13.15 -26.99 11.14
C GLN A 3 13.86 -27.96 12.10
N ARG A 4 14.95 -27.54 12.76
CA ARG A 4 15.74 -28.40 13.66
C ARG A 4 15.36 -28.25 15.13
N CYS A 5 14.58 -27.23 15.49
CA CYS A 5 14.34 -26.85 16.89
C CYS A 5 12.89 -26.51 17.22
N ALA A 6 12.04 -26.24 16.23
CA ALA A 6 10.65 -25.85 16.46
C ALA A 6 9.71 -27.07 16.55
N PRO A 7 8.70 -27.05 17.44
CA PRO A 7 7.65 -28.06 17.47
C PRO A 7 6.91 -28.14 16.13
N THR A 8 6.45 -29.33 15.74
CA THR A 8 5.78 -29.57 14.45
C THR A 8 4.63 -28.61 14.17
N ARG A 9 3.78 -28.32 15.18
CA ARG A 9 2.67 -27.36 15.05
C ARG A 9 3.12 -25.94 14.68
N VAL A 10 4.29 -25.51 15.15
CA VAL A 10 4.84 -24.19 14.84
C VAL A 10 5.33 -24.15 13.39
N LEU A 11 5.96 -25.25 12.92
CA LEU A 11 6.38 -25.37 11.53
C LEU A 11 5.18 -25.38 10.58
N GLU A 12 4.16 -26.18 10.88
CA GLU A 12 2.92 -26.22 10.09
C GLU A 12 2.23 -24.85 10.02
N TYR A 13 2.17 -24.13 11.14
CA TYR A 13 1.62 -22.77 11.16
C TYR A 13 2.48 -21.81 10.34
N PHE A 14 3.81 -21.85 10.49
CA PHE A 14 4.73 -20.98 9.77
C PHE A 14 4.63 -21.21 8.26
N ASP A 15 4.67 -22.46 7.81
CA ASP A 15 4.60 -22.80 6.39
C ASP A 15 3.26 -22.39 5.78
N ARG A 16 2.15 -22.59 6.51
CA ARG A 16 0.81 -22.24 6.04
C ARG A 16 0.49 -20.74 6.08
N GLN A 17 1.10 -19.96 6.97
CA GLN A 17 0.66 -18.57 7.23
C GLN A 17 1.72 -17.52 6.94
N TRP A 18 3.01 -17.88 7.00
CA TRP A 18 4.12 -16.94 6.87
C TRP A 18 4.98 -17.21 5.65
N HIS A 19 5.17 -18.48 5.27
CA HIS A 19 6.07 -18.83 4.18
C HIS A 19 5.57 -18.32 2.82
N GLU A 20 4.27 -18.44 2.55
CA GLU A 20 3.66 -17.99 1.28
C GLU A 20 3.76 -16.46 1.12
N ILE A 21 3.61 -15.71 2.21
CA ILE A 21 3.66 -14.24 2.20
C ILE A 21 5.05 -13.67 2.53
N LYS A 22 6.12 -14.47 2.37
CA LYS A 22 7.50 -14.02 2.66
C LYS A 22 7.91 -12.75 1.91
N GLY A 23 7.31 -12.49 0.75
CA GLY A 23 7.46 -11.25 0.00
C GLY A 23 6.99 -10.01 0.75
N GLU A 24 6.15 -10.13 1.78
CA GLU A 24 5.64 -8.97 2.53
C GLU A 24 6.47 -8.62 3.77
N TRP A 25 7.23 -9.57 4.33
CA TRP A 25 7.94 -9.39 5.60
C TRP A 25 9.43 -9.70 5.56
N VAL A 26 9.94 -10.41 4.56
CA VAL A 26 11.39 -10.65 4.40
C VAL A 26 12.05 -9.47 3.71
N GLN A 27 12.95 -8.78 4.40
CA GLN A 27 13.57 -7.54 3.92
C GLN A 27 14.24 -7.62 2.54
N GLY A 28 14.80 -8.78 2.18
CA GLY A 28 15.35 -9.03 0.86
C GLY A 28 14.31 -9.15 -0.25
N LEU A 29 13.12 -9.66 0.08
CA LEU A 29 12.04 -9.98 -0.85
C LEU A 29 10.96 -8.88 -0.93
N MET A 30 10.92 -7.98 0.07
CA MET A 30 9.95 -6.88 0.18
C MET A 30 9.90 -5.94 -1.03
N ASN A 31 10.92 -5.94 -1.89
CA ASN A 31 10.96 -5.09 -3.09
C ASN A 31 11.07 -5.92 -4.38
N ASP A 32 10.70 -7.21 -4.37
CA ASP A 32 10.87 -8.09 -5.53
C ASP A 32 9.76 -7.97 -6.58
N GLY A 33 8.71 -7.19 -6.30
CA GLY A 33 7.80 -6.66 -7.32
C GLY A 33 6.35 -7.10 -7.19
N GLU A 34 6.06 -8.18 -6.44
CA GLU A 34 4.68 -8.64 -6.25
C GLU A 34 3.90 -7.83 -5.20
N HIS A 35 4.60 -7.16 -4.27
CA HIS A 35 3.98 -6.38 -3.21
C HIS A 35 4.56 -4.97 -3.13
N HIS A 36 3.71 -3.96 -3.36
CA HIS A 36 4.07 -2.55 -3.22
C HIS A 36 4.06 -2.17 -1.73
N ASN A 37 5.24 -2.07 -1.13
CA ASN A 37 5.36 -1.70 0.28
C ASN A 37 5.31 -0.18 0.54
N PHE A 38 5.27 0.66 -0.52
CA PHE A 38 5.28 2.12 -0.43
C PHE A 38 6.42 2.69 0.41
N LEU A 39 7.57 2.02 0.39
CA LEU A 39 8.75 2.27 1.22
C LEU A 39 8.48 2.16 2.73
N ASN A 40 7.36 1.56 3.12
CA ASN A 40 7.06 1.27 4.51
C ASN A 40 7.81 0.02 4.96
N ARG A 41 8.79 0.22 5.83
CA ARG A 41 9.67 -0.85 6.34
C ARG A 41 9.44 -1.16 7.82
N THR A 42 8.48 -0.49 8.45
CA THR A 42 8.28 -0.53 9.90
C THR A 42 6.81 -0.74 10.22
N ASN A 43 6.55 -1.45 11.30
CA ASN A 43 5.21 -1.64 11.84
C ASN A 43 4.79 -0.53 12.83
N ASN A 44 5.60 0.53 13.04
CA ASN A 44 5.35 1.60 14.01
C ASN A 44 3.93 2.16 13.95
N ARG A 45 3.39 2.39 12.75
CA ARG A 45 2.01 2.88 12.58
C ARG A 45 0.98 1.89 13.13
N LEU A 46 1.20 0.60 12.88
CA LEU A 46 0.34 -0.49 13.31
C LEU A 46 0.45 -0.73 14.82
N GLU A 47 1.66 -0.64 15.36
CA GLU A 47 1.91 -0.71 16.80
C GLU A 47 1.26 0.45 17.54
N ASN A 48 1.44 1.69 17.06
CA ASN A 48 0.80 2.88 17.64
C ASN A 48 -0.73 2.76 17.58
N LEU A 49 -1.30 2.28 16.47
CA LEU A 49 -2.73 2.03 16.37
C LEU A 49 -3.19 0.99 17.40
N ASN A 50 -2.46 -0.12 17.54
CA ASN A 50 -2.78 -1.15 18.51
C ASN A 50 -2.72 -0.64 19.95
N VAL A 51 -1.76 0.24 20.27
CA VAL A 51 -1.68 0.89 21.58
C VAL A 51 -2.89 1.78 21.82
N ASN A 52 -3.29 2.60 20.82
CA ASN A 52 -4.46 3.47 20.92
C ASN A 52 -5.77 2.69 21.06
N VAL A 53 -5.92 1.59 20.32
CA VAL A 53 -7.10 0.72 20.43
C VAL A 53 -7.14 0.07 21.82
N LYS A 54 -6.01 -0.43 22.33
CA LYS A 54 -5.91 -1.02 23.67
C LYS A 54 -6.12 -0.01 24.79
N SER A 55 -5.78 1.27 24.60
CA SER A 55 -6.01 2.30 25.62
C SER A 55 -7.51 2.61 25.79
N VAL A 56 -8.29 2.46 24.73
CA VAL A 56 -9.75 2.67 24.74
C VAL A 56 -10.51 1.40 25.16
N LEU A 57 -9.98 0.23 24.80
CA LEU A 57 -10.58 -1.08 25.05
C LEU A 57 -9.91 -1.79 26.23
N ASN A 58 -10.54 -1.73 27.40
CA ASN A 58 -10.08 -2.47 28.58
C ASN A 58 -10.53 -3.94 28.52
N SER A 59 -9.69 -4.86 29.02
CA SER A 59 -9.98 -6.31 29.09
C SER A 59 -11.16 -6.68 29.98
N LYS A 60 -11.63 -5.75 30.82
CA LYS A 60 -12.78 -5.94 31.73
C LYS A 60 -14.11 -5.42 31.17
N LEU A 61 -14.17 -5.06 29.89
CA LEU A 61 -15.40 -4.57 29.27
C LEU A 61 -16.36 -5.73 28.97
N MET A 62 -17.65 -5.52 29.25
CA MET A 62 -18.69 -6.39 28.71
C MET A 62 -18.71 -6.26 27.18
N PHE A 63 -19.12 -7.33 26.49
CA PHE A 63 -19.08 -7.37 25.03
C PHE A 63 -19.79 -6.18 24.35
N PHE A 64 -20.95 -5.78 24.87
CA PHE A 64 -21.69 -4.64 24.35
C PHE A 64 -20.89 -3.33 24.45
N ASP A 65 -20.31 -3.06 25.63
CA ASP A 65 -19.47 -1.88 25.86
C ASP A 65 -18.19 -1.90 25.01
N PHE A 66 -17.62 -3.09 24.80
CA PHE A 66 -16.48 -3.29 23.91
C PHE A 66 -16.83 -2.88 22.47
N VAL A 67 -17.91 -3.40 21.90
CA VAL A 67 -18.33 -3.08 20.53
C VAL A 67 -18.62 -1.59 20.38
N GLN A 68 -19.36 -0.99 21.32
CA GLN A 68 -19.69 0.44 21.27
C GLN A 68 -18.44 1.32 21.33
N ARG A 69 -17.48 0.99 22.20
CA ARG A 69 -16.21 1.73 22.32
C ARG A 69 -15.32 1.54 21.10
N LEU A 70 -15.27 0.34 20.53
CA LEU A 70 -14.51 0.05 19.31
C LEU A 70 -15.06 0.88 18.14
N LEU A 71 -16.38 0.88 17.92
CA LEU A 71 -17.00 1.67 16.86
C LEU A 71 -16.75 3.17 17.02
N ARG A 72 -16.79 3.68 18.27
CA ARG A 72 -16.45 5.09 18.55
C ARG A 72 -14.98 5.39 18.24
N CYS A 73 -14.06 4.50 18.61
CA CYS A 73 -12.64 4.64 18.31
C CYS A 73 -12.39 4.67 16.79
N LEU A 74 -13.03 3.78 16.04
CA LEU A 74 -12.96 3.78 14.57
C LEU A 74 -13.52 5.09 13.98
N GLY A 75 -14.66 5.57 14.49
CA GLY A 75 -15.23 6.85 14.06
C GLY A 75 -14.30 8.04 14.33
N THR A 76 -13.60 8.06 15.47
CA THR A 76 -12.61 9.11 15.74
C THR A 76 -11.39 9.05 14.80
N LEU A 77 -10.94 7.85 14.46
CA LEU A 77 -9.83 7.67 13.51
C LEU A 77 -10.21 8.12 12.10
N ASP A 78 -11.46 7.88 11.68
CA ASP A 78 -11.96 8.37 10.39
C ASP A 78 -12.06 9.90 10.36
N LEU A 79 -12.58 10.52 11.43
CA LEU A 79 -12.61 11.98 11.54
C LEU A 79 -11.20 12.59 11.53
N GLU A 80 -10.24 11.97 12.21
CA GLU A 80 -8.84 12.43 12.19
C GLU A 80 -8.24 12.35 10.79
N LYS A 81 -8.53 11.27 10.05
CA LYS A 81 -8.11 11.09 8.65
C LYS A 81 -8.71 12.16 7.74
N GLU A 82 -10.00 12.45 7.88
CA GLU A 82 -10.68 13.51 7.11
C GLU A 82 -10.11 14.89 7.43
N HIS A 83 -9.95 15.20 8.71
CA HIS A 83 -9.34 16.46 9.15
C HIS A 83 -7.92 16.62 8.60
N HIS A 84 -7.11 15.56 8.64
CA HIS A 84 -5.77 15.58 8.06
C HIS A 84 -5.79 15.80 6.54
N ALA A 85 -6.75 15.20 5.81
CA ALA A 85 -6.92 15.44 4.38
C ALA A 85 -7.24 16.90 4.07
N ILE A 86 -8.16 17.51 4.84
CA ILE A 86 -8.51 18.93 4.72
C ILE A 86 -7.28 19.83 4.99
N LEU A 87 -6.53 19.55 6.06
CA LEU A 87 -5.30 20.31 6.37
C LEU A 87 -4.25 20.21 5.26
N VAL A 88 -4.15 19.06 4.58
CA VAL A 88 -3.23 18.89 3.46
C VAL A 88 -3.66 19.71 2.25
N GLU A 89 -4.96 19.79 1.95
CA GLU A 89 -5.48 20.61 0.85
C GLU A 89 -5.40 22.11 1.15
N GLN A 90 -5.54 22.53 2.42
CA GLN A 90 -5.42 23.94 2.81
C GLN A 90 -3.98 24.48 2.77
N LYS A 91 -2.96 23.61 2.73
CA LYS A 91 -1.56 24.06 2.63
C LYS A 91 -1.35 24.74 1.28
N VAL A 92 -1.03 26.04 1.32
CA VAL A 92 -0.67 26.83 0.15
C VAL A 92 0.47 26.12 -0.59
N LYS A 93 0.23 25.81 -1.87
CA LYS A 93 1.26 25.26 -2.75
C LYS A 93 2.31 26.35 -2.97
N LEU A 94 3.48 26.21 -2.36
CA LEU A 94 4.67 26.90 -2.83
C LEU A 94 4.96 26.33 -4.21
N ALA A 95 4.76 27.13 -5.26
CA ALA A 95 5.05 26.71 -6.62
C ALA A 95 6.52 26.28 -6.73
N PRO A 96 6.84 25.13 -7.37
CA PRO A 96 8.19 24.82 -7.77
C PRO A 96 8.61 25.81 -8.84
N VAL A 97 9.89 26.17 -8.81
CA VAL A 97 10.51 27.19 -9.66
C VAL A 97 10.72 26.69 -11.11
N PHE A 98 10.17 25.53 -11.50
CA PHE A 98 10.50 24.86 -12.76
C PHE A 98 9.24 24.35 -13.49
N GLU A 99 9.03 24.81 -14.72
CA GLU A 99 7.90 24.45 -15.60
C GLU A 99 7.82 22.93 -15.88
N GLU A 100 8.96 22.23 -15.90
CA GLU A 100 9.05 20.78 -16.12
C GLU A 100 8.36 19.93 -15.02
N PHE A 101 7.96 20.55 -13.89
CA PHE A 101 7.38 19.87 -12.72
C PHE A 101 5.90 20.13 -12.45
N ASP A 102 5.29 21.07 -13.19
CA ASP A 102 3.92 21.50 -12.94
C ASP A 102 2.94 20.33 -13.11
N GLY A 103 3.15 19.47 -14.10
CA GLY A 103 2.34 18.27 -14.31
C GLY A 103 2.31 17.36 -13.07
N PHE A 104 3.46 16.97 -12.53
CA PHE A 104 3.48 16.10 -11.35
C PHE A 104 2.84 16.76 -10.13
N GLN A 105 3.06 18.05 -9.91
CA GLN A 105 2.51 18.74 -8.74
C GLN A 105 0.99 18.95 -8.84
N GLN A 106 0.48 19.15 -10.05
CA GLN A 106 -0.94 19.32 -10.32
C GLN A 106 -1.70 18.01 -10.07
N TYR A 107 -1.19 16.89 -10.59
CA TYR A 107 -1.91 15.63 -10.60
C TYR A 107 -1.58 14.69 -9.44
N LEU A 108 -0.47 14.85 -8.72
CA LEU A 108 -0.12 13.96 -7.61
C LEU A 108 -0.44 14.53 -6.23
N THR A 109 -0.73 13.62 -5.30
CA THR A 109 -0.78 13.97 -3.87
C THR A 109 0.56 14.59 -3.41
N PRO A 110 0.55 15.51 -2.43
CA PRO A 110 1.80 16.09 -1.89
C PRO A 110 2.77 15.02 -1.37
N TYR A 111 2.22 13.92 -0.85
CA TYR A 111 2.99 12.76 -0.40
C TYR A 111 3.81 12.14 -1.54
N ALA A 112 3.16 11.78 -2.65
CA ALA A 112 3.84 11.18 -3.80
C ALA A 112 4.82 12.14 -4.47
N PHE A 113 4.41 13.41 -4.63
CA PHE A 113 5.23 14.45 -5.25
C PHE A 113 6.59 14.62 -4.55
N LYS A 114 6.62 14.55 -3.21
CA LYS A 114 7.87 14.61 -2.44
C LYS A 114 8.89 13.55 -2.90
N PHE A 115 8.44 12.34 -3.20
CA PHE A 115 9.32 11.26 -3.62
C PHE A 115 9.83 11.47 -5.06
N ILE A 116 8.96 11.86 -6.00
CA ILE A 116 9.38 12.16 -7.38
C ILE A 116 10.38 13.31 -7.41
N ASN A 117 10.12 14.38 -6.65
CA ASN A 117 11.05 15.51 -6.55
C ASN A 117 12.44 15.05 -6.05
N ALA A 118 12.49 14.14 -5.07
CA ALA A 118 13.75 13.56 -4.61
C ALA A 118 14.43 12.68 -5.68
N GLN A 119 13.66 11.89 -6.44
CA GLN A 119 14.19 11.08 -7.54
C GLN A 119 14.78 11.95 -8.65
N PHE A 120 14.09 13.03 -9.02
CA PHE A 120 14.55 13.96 -10.04
C PHE A 120 15.86 14.66 -9.66
N LYS A 121 15.97 15.15 -8.42
CA LYS A 121 17.22 15.75 -7.91
C LYS A 121 18.40 14.76 -7.92
N ALA A 122 18.11 13.45 -7.89
CA ALA A 122 19.10 12.38 -7.91
C ALA A 122 19.30 11.76 -9.30
N MET A 123 18.68 12.31 -10.35
CA MET A 123 18.77 11.84 -11.72
C MET A 123 20.17 12.09 -12.30
N ARG A 124 20.65 11.15 -13.12
CA ARG A 124 21.94 11.22 -13.81
C ARG A 124 21.77 10.71 -15.24
N VAL A 125 21.83 11.61 -16.21
CA VAL A 125 21.62 11.29 -17.63
C VAL A 125 22.84 10.57 -18.20
N ASP A 126 24.03 10.90 -17.71
CA ASP A 126 25.31 10.31 -18.13
C ASP A 126 25.41 8.79 -17.86
N ASP A 127 24.58 8.27 -16.95
CA ASP A 127 24.51 6.84 -16.63
C ASP A 127 23.73 6.03 -17.70
N ILE A 128 23.07 6.70 -18.66
CA ILE A 128 22.28 6.06 -19.71
C ILE A 128 23.13 5.79 -20.96
N PRO A 129 23.25 4.53 -21.43
CA PRO A 129 23.90 4.23 -22.69
C PRO A 129 23.26 4.97 -23.88
N ALA A 130 24.09 5.43 -24.82
CA ALA A 130 23.62 6.17 -26.01
C ALA A 130 22.93 5.28 -27.06
N GLU A 131 23.07 3.95 -26.95
CA GLU A 131 22.43 2.96 -27.82
C GLU A 131 20.93 3.21 -27.93
N MET A 132 20.31 3.07 -29.09
CA MET A 132 18.88 3.41 -29.33
C MET A 132 17.86 2.37 -28.85
N ASP A 133 18.23 1.49 -27.91
CA ASP A 133 17.34 0.44 -27.44
C ASP A 133 16.16 0.96 -26.60
N ASP A 134 15.02 0.25 -26.71
CA ASP A 134 13.78 0.51 -25.96
C ASP A 134 13.93 0.26 -24.45
N ALA A 135 14.91 -0.55 -24.06
CA ALA A 135 15.30 -0.77 -22.68
C ALA A 135 16.83 -0.91 -22.57
N VAL A 136 17.40 -0.33 -21.52
CA VAL A 136 18.85 -0.34 -21.25
C VAL A 136 19.14 -0.93 -19.88
N THR A 137 20.35 -1.48 -19.76
CA THR A 137 20.86 -1.99 -18.48
C THR A 137 21.81 -0.97 -17.85
N ILE A 138 21.51 -0.49 -16.64
CA ILE A 138 22.26 0.56 -15.95
C ILE A 138 22.88 0.03 -14.66
N GLY A 139 24.15 0.34 -14.42
CA GLY A 139 24.87 0.06 -13.18
C GLY A 139 25.70 -1.24 -13.21
N SER A 140 26.84 -1.22 -12.50
CA SER A 140 27.85 -2.30 -12.60
C SER A 140 27.61 -3.47 -11.63
N ASN A 141 27.20 -3.18 -10.38
CA ASN A 141 27.14 -4.20 -9.32
C ASN A 141 25.74 -4.83 -9.15
N ARG A 142 24.69 -4.06 -9.41
CA ARG A 142 23.30 -4.52 -9.46
C ARG A 142 22.64 -3.85 -10.66
N PRO A 143 22.73 -4.47 -11.85
CA PRO A 143 22.19 -3.89 -13.07
C PRO A 143 20.67 -3.72 -12.95
N TYR A 144 20.17 -2.56 -13.34
CA TYR A 144 18.74 -2.28 -13.47
C TYR A 144 18.37 -2.29 -14.95
N ILE A 145 17.27 -2.96 -15.30
CA ILE A 145 16.69 -2.88 -16.64
C ILE A 145 15.69 -1.72 -16.60
N VAL A 146 15.84 -0.77 -17.52
CA VAL A 146 15.12 0.50 -17.51
C VAL A 146 14.59 0.80 -18.91
N SER A 147 13.31 1.11 -19.00
CA SER A 147 12.64 1.60 -20.20
C SER A 147 12.03 2.98 -19.94
N ALA A 148 11.35 3.55 -20.94
CA ALA A 148 10.59 4.79 -20.78
C ALA A 148 9.45 4.70 -19.74
N ARG A 149 9.02 3.49 -19.35
CA ARG A 149 7.88 3.26 -18.46
C ARG A 149 8.14 2.38 -17.25
N THR A 150 9.12 1.48 -17.32
CA THR A 150 9.36 0.45 -16.31
C THR A 150 10.81 0.44 -15.84
N CYS A 151 11.03 0.03 -14.59
CA CYS A 151 12.37 -0.12 -14.03
C CYS A 151 12.42 -1.23 -12.99
N THR A 152 13.48 -2.05 -13.00
CA THR A 152 13.65 -3.12 -11.99
C THR A 152 14.22 -2.64 -10.65
N CYS A 153 14.42 -1.32 -10.46
CA CYS A 153 14.94 -0.80 -9.20
C CYS A 153 13.90 -0.90 -8.06
N GLY A 154 14.40 -1.03 -6.83
CA GLY A 154 13.54 -1.17 -5.65
C GLY A 154 12.60 0.01 -5.41
N PHE A 155 12.95 1.23 -5.85
CA PHE A 155 12.04 2.38 -5.75
C PHE A 155 10.80 2.20 -6.62
N PHE A 156 10.97 1.85 -7.90
CA PHE A 156 9.86 1.66 -8.83
C PHE A 156 8.97 0.50 -8.36
N ARG A 157 9.57 -0.62 -7.94
CA ARG A 157 8.81 -1.77 -7.42
C ARG A 157 8.03 -1.45 -6.14
N ALA A 158 8.59 -0.63 -5.26
CA ALA A 158 7.94 -0.26 -4.00
C ALA A 158 6.85 0.81 -4.15
N MET A 159 7.07 1.79 -5.02
CA MET A 159 6.23 2.99 -5.11
C MET A 159 5.36 3.04 -6.37
N GLU A 160 5.66 2.28 -7.43
CA GLU A 160 5.02 2.46 -8.75
C GLU A 160 4.97 3.92 -9.22
N LEU A 161 6.06 4.64 -8.95
CA LEU A 161 6.26 6.01 -9.37
C LEU A 161 7.53 6.07 -10.23
N PRO A 162 7.63 7.04 -11.17
CA PRO A 162 8.84 7.28 -11.93
C PRO A 162 10.06 7.37 -11.02
N CYS A 163 10.99 6.42 -11.18
CA CYS A 163 12.26 6.45 -10.47
C CYS A 163 13.25 7.35 -11.22
N ARG A 164 14.35 7.70 -10.56
CA ARG A 164 15.42 8.49 -11.20
C ARG A 164 15.95 7.89 -12.49
N HIS A 165 15.93 6.56 -12.64
CA HIS A 165 16.40 5.91 -13.85
C HIS A 165 15.42 6.07 -15.02
N ILE A 166 14.11 5.96 -14.77
CA ILE A 166 13.08 6.24 -15.80
C ILE A 166 13.18 7.70 -16.23
N LEU A 167 13.32 8.61 -15.27
CA LEU A 167 13.49 10.04 -15.56
C LEU A 167 14.76 10.30 -16.37
N SER A 168 15.91 9.71 -15.98
CA SER A 168 17.17 9.79 -16.74
C SER A 168 17.01 9.28 -18.17
N PHE A 169 16.38 8.11 -18.34
CA PHE A 169 16.15 7.49 -19.64
C PHE A 169 15.27 8.38 -20.52
N ARG A 170 14.16 8.89 -19.99
CA ARG A 170 13.28 9.78 -20.75
C ARG A 170 14.01 11.06 -21.18
N LYS A 171 14.81 11.64 -20.28
CA LYS A 171 15.62 12.83 -20.58
C LYS A 171 16.67 12.57 -21.67
N SER A 172 17.36 11.43 -21.63
CA SER A 172 18.37 11.10 -22.65
C SER A 172 17.77 10.86 -24.03
N ARG A 173 16.50 10.43 -24.08
CA ARG A 173 15.74 10.22 -25.33
C ARG A 173 14.95 11.44 -25.80
N GLY A 174 14.99 12.56 -25.07
CA GLY A 174 14.16 13.74 -25.36
C GLY A 174 12.65 13.50 -25.22
N LEU A 175 12.25 12.52 -24.41
CA LEU A 175 10.85 12.28 -24.06
C LEU A 175 10.43 13.24 -22.94
N ASP A 176 9.14 13.58 -22.90
CA ASP A 176 8.59 14.41 -21.81
C ASP A 176 8.82 13.71 -20.46
N LEU A 177 9.31 14.44 -19.45
CA LEU A 177 9.52 13.90 -18.12
C LEU A 177 8.20 13.59 -17.42
N PHE A 178 7.15 14.35 -17.74
CA PHE A 178 5.83 14.14 -17.18
C PHE A 178 4.99 13.26 -18.09
N GLU A 179 4.47 12.17 -17.54
CA GLU A 179 3.43 11.37 -18.19
C GLU A 179 2.59 10.73 -17.09
N ILE A 180 1.29 11.03 -17.08
CA ILE A 180 0.38 10.61 -15.99
C ILE A 180 0.26 9.08 -15.88
N SER A 181 0.36 8.38 -17.01
CA SER A 181 0.33 6.92 -17.08
C SER A 181 1.48 6.24 -16.32
N LEU A 182 2.57 6.97 -16.06
CA LEU A 182 3.70 6.46 -15.29
C LEU A 182 3.44 6.43 -13.77
N CYS A 183 2.41 7.16 -13.32
CA CYS A 183 2.10 7.29 -11.91
C CYS A 183 0.95 6.34 -11.55
N SER A 184 1.16 5.47 -10.56
CA SER A 184 0.09 4.62 -10.05
C SER A 184 -1.13 5.45 -9.63
N ARG A 185 -2.32 4.95 -9.99
CA ARG A 185 -3.62 5.60 -9.71
C ARG A 185 -3.80 5.95 -8.23
N SER A 186 -3.20 5.14 -7.35
CA SER A 186 -3.20 5.35 -5.89
C SER A 186 -2.60 6.69 -5.45
N PHE A 187 -1.78 7.33 -6.29
CA PHE A 187 -1.13 8.61 -6.00
C PHE A 187 -1.71 9.81 -6.75
N VAL A 188 -2.60 9.56 -7.71
CA VAL A 188 -3.23 10.60 -8.51
C VAL A 188 -4.36 11.25 -7.72
N ARG A 189 -4.40 12.58 -7.71
CA ARG A 189 -5.51 13.33 -7.12
C ARG A 189 -6.75 13.13 -7.96
N TRP A 190 -7.87 12.87 -7.29
CA TRP A 190 -9.16 12.89 -7.96
C TRP A 190 -9.51 14.33 -8.34
N THR A 191 -9.53 14.63 -9.65
CA THR A 191 -9.81 15.98 -10.19
C THR A 191 -11.22 16.11 -10.77
N GLY A 192 -12.09 15.11 -10.57
CA GLY A 192 -13.46 15.09 -11.12
C GLY A 192 -13.57 14.60 -12.56
N SER A 193 -12.49 14.69 -13.34
CA SER A 193 -12.28 13.99 -14.61
C SER A 193 -11.28 12.86 -14.39
N GLU A 194 -11.67 11.60 -14.61
CA GLU A 194 -10.72 10.50 -14.60
C GLU A 194 -9.68 10.73 -15.71
N PRO A 195 -8.38 10.78 -15.42
CA PRO A 195 -7.38 10.67 -16.49
C PRO A 195 -7.56 9.29 -17.15
N ASP A 196 -7.52 9.25 -18.48
CA ASP A 196 -7.64 8.02 -19.27
C ASP A 196 -6.52 7.04 -18.90
N PHE A 197 -6.78 6.20 -17.90
CA PHE A 197 -5.93 5.08 -17.53
C PHE A 197 -6.36 3.91 -18.41
N GLU A 198 -5.51 3.49 -19.35
CA GLU A 198 -5.69 2.22 -20.04
C GLU A 198 -5.59 1.10 -19.00
N VAL A 199 -6.75 0.65 -18.52
CA VAL A 199 -6.82 -0.50 -17.63
C VAL A 199 -6.51 -1.73 -18.46
N GLN A 200 -5.35 -2.35 -18.24
CA GLN A 200 -5.16 -3.74 -18.62
C GLN A 200 -6.05 -4.61 -17.72
N THR A 201 -7.33 -4.72 -18.09
CA THR A 201 -8.25 -5.64 -17.44
C THR A 201 -7.86 -7.06 -17.80
N SER A 202 -7.07 -7.69 -16.93
CA SER A 202 -7.17 -9.13 -16.77
C SER A 202 -8.58 -9.42 -16.26
N ALA A 203 -9.30 -10.31 -16.94
CA ALA A 203 -10.71 -10.60 -16.67
C ALA A 203 -10.90 -11.05 -15.21
N VAL A 204 -11.22 -10.11 -14.32
CA VAL A 204 -11.69 -10.41 -12.97
C VAL A 204 -13.12 -10.89 -13.13
N GLN A 205 -13.34 -12.18 -12.93
CA GLN A 205 -14.69 -12.73 -12.75
C GLN A 205 -15.37 -11.93 -11.65
N THR A 206 -16.30 -11.08 -12.05
CA THR A 206 -17.06 -10.24 -11.14
C THR A 206 -17.99 -11.15 -10.34
N LEU A 207 -17.56 -11.55 -9.14
CA LEU A 207 -18.47 -12.13 -8.17
C LEU A 207 -19.51 -11.07 -7.84
N ALA A 208 -20.77 -11.37 -8.11
CA ALA A 208 -21.88 -10.45 -7.91
C ALA A 208 -21.85 -9.88 -6.49
N VAL A 209 -21.74 -8.56 -6.37
CA VAL A 209 -21.80 -7.86 -5.08
C VAL A 209 -23.19 -8.08 -4.50
N PRO A 210 -23.34 -8.77 -3.35
CA PRO A 210 -24.66 -9.01 -2.77
C PRO A 210 -25.29 -7.68 -2.35
N SER A 211 -26.58 -7.52 -2.61
CA SER A 211 -27.33 -6.34 -2.17
C SER A 211 -27.24 -6.18 -0.64
N ALA A 212 -27.41 -4.96 -0.13
CA ALA A 212 -27.35 -4.67 1.30
C ALA A 212 -28.29 -5.57 2.13
N VAL A 213 -29.42 -5.98 1.56
CA VAL A 213 -30.38 -6.90 2.16
C VAL A 213 -29.80 -8.32 2.30
N ASN A 214 -29.04 -8.80 1.32
CA ASN A 214 -28.41 -10.11 1.39
C ASN A 214 -27.26 -10.13 2.39
N LYS A 215 -26.44 -9.06 2.44
CA LYS A 215 -25.40 -8.91 3.48
C LYS A 215 -25.97 -8.95 4.90
N PHE A 216 -27.14 -8.34 5.11
CA PHE A 216 -27.81 -8.35 6.41
C PHE A 216 -28.32 -9.74 6.78
N LYS A 217 -28.90 -10.48 5.82
CA LYS A 217 -29.34 -11.87 6.02
C LYS A 217 -28.18 -12.80 6.34
N ASP A 218 -27.07 -12.65 5.63
CA ASP A 218 -25.86 -13.45 5.86
C ASP A 218 -25.28 -13.19 7.25
N ALA A 219 -25.19 -11.91 7.66
CA ALA A 219 -24.76 -11.53 8.99
C ALA A 219 -25.69 -12.09 10.08
N GLN A 220 -27.01 -12.03 9.88
CA GLN A 220 -27.99 -12.58 10.81
C GLN A 220 -27.87 -14.11 10.94
N GLN A 221 -27.61 -14.81 9.84
CA GLN A 221 -27.40 -16.25 9.83
C GLN A 221 -26.12 -16.64 10.59
N VAL A 222 -25.02 -15.92 10.39
CA VAL A 222 -23.76 -16.13 11.12
C VAL A 222 -23.95 -15.88 12.62
N CYS A 223 -24.62 -14.78 13.00
CA CYS A 223 -24.95 -14.51 14.41
C CYS A 223 -25.81 -15.61 15.03
N SER A 224 -26.77 -16.16 14.29
CA SER A 224 -27.62 -17.27 14.76
C SER A 224 -26.83 -18.57 14.94
N GLN A 225 -25.88 -18.84 14.05
CA GLN A 225 -24.97 -19.98 14.17
C GLN A 225 -24.05 -19.84 15.39
N LEU A 226 -23.45 -18.67 15.60
CA LEU A 226 -22.62 -18.39 16.77
C LEU A 226 -23.42 -18.51 18.09
N LEU A 227 -24.67 -18.05 18.12
CA LEU A 227 -25.57 -18.24 19.25
C LEU A 227 -25.85 -19.73 19.52
N SER A 228 -26.06 -20.52 18.47
CA SER A 228 -26.26 -21.97 18.61
C SER A 228 -25.04 -22.73 19.12
N ILE A 229 -23.83 -22.25 18.79
CA ILE A 229 -22.56 -22.83 19.23
C ILE A 229 -22.30 -22.45 20.69
N THR A 230 -22.46 -21.17 21.02
CA THR A 230 -22.30 -20.67 22.41
C THR A 230 -23.32 -21.29 23.36
N ALA A 231 -24.54 -21.55 22.92
CA ALA A 231 -25.55 -22.28 23.70
C ALA A 231 -25.20 -23.75 23.95
N LYS A 232 -24.35 -24.36 23.12
CA LYS A 232 -23.87 -25.75 23.25
C LYS A 232 -22.55 -25.87 24.00
N MET A 233 -21.89 -24.75 24.32
CA MET A 233 -20.66 -24.77 25.11
C MET A 233 -20.99 -24.84 26.61
N PRO A 234 -20.43 -25.80 27.37
CA PRO A 234 -20.57 -25.82 28.81
C PRO A 234 -19.83 -24.61 29.42
N LEU A 235 -20.59 -23.60 29.87
CA LEU A 235 -20.09 -22.34 30.44
C LEU A 235 -19.32 -22.50 31.77
N ARG A 236 -18.94 -23.71 32.20
CA ARG A 236 -18.45 -23.98 33.56
C ARG A 236 -17.00 -24.44 33.71
N GLU A 237 -16.20 -24.56 32.64
CA GLU A 237 -14.83 -25.09 32.78
C GLU A 237 -13.69 -24.06 32.60
N TYR A 238 -13.99 -22.77 32.37
CA TYR A 238 -12.95 -21.75 32.11
C TYR A 238 -12.78 -20.69 33.21
N TRP A 239 -13.31 -20.92 34.42
CA TRP A 239 -13.14 -20.02 35.57
C TRP A 239 -12.66 -20.75 36.83
N GLN A 240 -11.53 -21.46 36.73
CA GLN A 240 -10.71 -21.84 37.89
C GLN A 240 -9.29 -21.32 37.70
#